data_AF-A0A7R8CGU6-F1
#
_entry.id   AF-A0A7R8CGU6-F1
#
_cell.length_a   1.000
_cell.length_b   1.000
_cell.length_c   1.000
_cell.angle_alpha   90.00
_cell.angle_beta   90.00
_cell.angle_gamma   90.00
#
_symmetry.space_group_name_H-M   'P 1'
#
loop_
_entity.id
_entity.type
_entity.pdbx_description
1 polymer ?
#
loop_
_entity_poly.entity_id
_entity_poly.type
_entity_poly.pdbx_seq_one_letter_code
_entity_poly.pdbx_strand_id
1 'polypeptide(L)'
;MVVKKKRNKFAYHEDRSEELRDKEIEIKLEISKKVSGLNKPVTFTDEPAKILEEVLPNNKLTHDYIDLDPLHRSVQCSSEISEHYVNTERAEYTSQGMNHIEGGWPKDINPMENDQTMRFRKKVEKDDNYIHSVLNLCQAMESCIRQNTAIEIYQDYFESMDESTKCEKPKAQSVHVFRDPSKTIKRPISSISWRPDGGSRIAIAYCNMEFQATHPDTPKESYTFQIEDPTHPETTIHTPSYLVNLEYNPKDLNILAGGCYNGQVGVWDTRKGGNPEGLISLEHSHTDPVTKTLWLNSKSAMEFFTSSTDGNVS
;
A
#
# COMPACT_ATOMS: atom_id res chain seq x y z
N MET A 1 -34.51 35.20 54.05
CA MET A 1 -33.16 34.77 53.64
C MET A 1 -33.09 34.92 52.13
N VAL A 2 -32.21 35.79 51.62
CA VAL A 2 -32.09 36.14 50.21
C VAL A 2 -31.11 35.20 49.52
N VAL A 3 -31.46 34.64 48.37
CA VAL A 3 -30.48 34.37 47.30
C VAL A 3 -31.09 34.78 45.95
N LYS A 4 -30.43 35.76 45.32
CA LYS A 4 -30.66 36.26 43.94
C LYS A 4 -29.83 35.43 42.95
N LYS A 5 -30.33 35.26 41.71
CA LYS A 5 -29.62 35.54 40.43
C LYS A 5 -30.55 35.19 39.25
N LYS A 6 -31.07 36.20 38.53
CA LYS A 6 -30.55 36.83 37.29
C LYS A 6 -30.50 35.88 36.08
N ARG A 7 -31.36 36.14 35.09
CA ARG A 7 -31.06 35.91 33.68
C ARG A 7 -31.54 37.10 32.84
N ASN A 8 -30.73 37.42 31.85
CA ASN A 8 -30.64 38.70 31.15
C ASN A 8 -31.78 38.96 30.17
N LYS A 9 -32.07 40.24 29.99
CA LYS A 9 -32.83 40.83 28.88
C LYS A 9 -32.09 40.64 27.56
N PHE A 10 -32.83 40.38 26.49
CA PHE A 10 -32.51 40.88 25.16
C PHE A 10 -33.66 41.76 24.69
N ALA A 11 -33.29 42.96 24.26
CA ALA A 11 -34.15 44.01 23.76
C ALA A 11 -34.31 43.86 22.24
N TYR A 12 -35.49 44.20 21.73
CA TYR A 12 -35.63 44.85 20.44
C TYR A 12 -36.24 46.23 20.67
N HIS A 13 -35.61 47.21 20.06
CA HIS A 13 -35.88 48.64 20.12
C HIS A 13 -36.99 49.03 19.13
N GLU A 14 -37.81 50.01 19.55
CA GLU A 14 -38.35 51.18 18.82
C GLU A 14 -39.08 50.94 17.47
N ASP A 15 -40.18 51.59 17.12
CA ASP A 15 -40.84 52.77 17.68
C ASP A 15 -42.18 52.99 16.94
N ARG A 16 -43.03 53.82 17.55
CA ARG A 16 -44.07 54.66 16.92
C ARG A 16 -45.23 53.99 16.18
N SER A 17 -46.36 53.92 16.88
CA SER A 17 -47.49 54.85 16.63
C SER A 17 -48.64 54.52 17.57
N GLU A 18 -48.85 55.40 18.55
CA GLU A 18 -50.12 55.55 19.25
C GLU A 18 -51.23 55.94 18.25
N GLU A 19 -52.46 55.50 18.58
CA GLU A 19 -53.75 56.09 18.15
C GLU A 19 -54.11 55.88 16.65
N LEU A 20 -55.07 55.01 16.31
CA LEU A 20 -56.51 55.27 16.48
C LEU A 20 -57.27 53.94 16.67
N ARG A 21 -57.69 53.68 17.92
CA ARG A 21 -58.67 52.63 18.24
C ARG A 21 -60.06 53.26 18.21
N ASP A 22 -60.76 53.15 17.10
CA ASP A 22 -62.20 53.43 17.05
C ASP A 22 -62.98 52.24 17.62
N LYS A 23 -63.13 52.31 18.94
CA LYS A 23 -64.25 51.85 19.78
C LYS A 23 -64.94 50.57 19.31
N GLU A 24 -64.36 49.42 19.66
CA GLU A 24 -65.18 48.25 19.96
C GLU A 24 -66.10 48.62 21.14
N ILE A 25 -67.37 48.88 20.83
CA ILE A 25 -68.41 49.10 21.83
C ILE A 25 -68.63 47.76 22.51
N GLU A 26 -67.85 47.50 23.55
CA GLU A 26 -68.03 46.35 24.42
C GLU A 26 -69.31 46.61 25.24
N ILE A 27 -70.43 46.05 24.77
CA ILE A 27 -71.72 46.17 25.46
C ILE A 27 -71.62 45.33 26.75
N LYS A 28 -71.21 45.98 27.84
CA LYS A 28 -71.29 45.40 29.19
C LYS A 28 -72.74 45.41 29.67
N LEU A 29 -73.40 44.26 29.53
CA LEU A 29 -74.68 44.00 30.18
C LEU A 29 -74.43 43.55 31.62
N GLU A 30 -74.62 44.46 32.57
CA GLU A 30 -74.57 44.16 34.00
C GLU A 30 -75.97 43.71 34.46
N ILE A 31 -76.15 42.40 34.65
CA ILE A 31 -77.42 41.82 35.09
C ILE A 31 -77.36 41.62 36.61
N SER A 32 -77.96 42.52 37.38
CA SER A 32 -78.07 42.37 38.84
C SER A 32 -79.27 41.48 39.21
N LYS A 33 -79.03 40.38 39.93
CA LYS A 33 -80.09 39.49 40.47
C LYS A 33 -79.97 39.43 41.99
N LYS A 34 -81.09 39.40 42.73
CA LYS A 34 -81.08 39.21 44.20
C LYS A 34 -80.39 37.88 44.55
N VAL A 35 -79.49 37.91 45.53
CA VAL A 35 -78.58 36.81 45.89
C VAL A 35 -79.30 35.48 46.19
N SER A 36 -80.52 35.52 46.71
CA SER A 36 -81.35 34.33 46.99
C SER A 36 -81.89 33.60 45.75
N GLY A 37 -81.68 34.15 44.55
CA GLY A 37 -82.07 33.59 43.26
C GLY A 37 -80.91 33.17 42.35
N LEU A 38 -79.68 33.20 42.86
CA LEU A 38 -78.50 32.61 42.21
C LEU A 38 -78.49 31.09 42.50
N ASN A 39 -78.18 30.27 41.49
CA ASN A 39 -78.11 28.81 41.55
C ASN A 39 -79.42 28.02 41.82
N LYS A 40 -80.59 28.62 41.61
CA LYS A 40 -81.86 27.85 41.51
C LYS A 40 -82.09 27.41 40.05
N PRO A 41 -82.58 26.17 39.80
CA PRO A 41 -82.92 25.74 38.46
C PRO A 41 -84.01 26.66 37.88
N VAL A 42 -83.76 27.22 36.70
CA VAL A 42 -84.74 28.04 35.97
C VAL A 42 -85.71 27.09 35.28
N THR A 43 -87.00 27.21 35.58
CA THR A 43 -88.06 26.46 34.91
C THR A 43 -88.63 27.35 33.81
N PHE A 44 -88.48 26.92 32.56
CA PHE A 44 -89.08 27.62 31.42
C PHE A 44 -90.53 27.17 31.26
N THR A 45 -91.45 28.11 31.16
CA THR A 45 -92.87 27.87 30.85
C THR A 45 -93.24 28.71 29.64
N ASP A 46 -93.98 28.13 28.69
CA ASP A 46 -94.45 28.86 27.52
C ASP A 46 -95.47 29.93 27.93
N GLU A 47 -95.06 31.20 27.94
CA GLU A 47 -95.99 32.33 28.03
C GLU A 47 -96.35 32.84 26.62
N PRO A 48 -97.61 33.23 26.38
CA PRO A 48 -98.01 33.84 25.11
C PRO A 48 -97.29 35.18 24.91
N ALA A 49 -96.97 35.49 23.65
CA ALA A 49 -96.15 36.64 23.28
C ALA A 49 -96.68 37.98 23.86
N LYS A 50 -95.85 38.66 24.65
CA LYS A 50 -96.06 40.05 25.06
C LYS A 50 -95.15 40.96 24.25
N ILE A 51 -95.70 42.02 23.68
CA ILE A 51 -94.93 43.09 23.06
C ILE A 51 -94.32 43.90 24.20
N LEU A 52 -93.02 43.72 24.43
CA LEU A 52 -92.30 44.39 25.52
C LEU A 52 -91.84 45.80 25.13
N GLU A 53 -91.68 46.06 23.84
CA GLU A 53 -91.23 47.35 23.34
C GLU A 53 -91.74 47.54 21.91
N GLU A 54 -92.25 48.74 21.62
CA GLU A 54 -92.69 49.15 20.30
C GLU A 54 -91.76 50.27 19.81
N VAL A 55 -90.97 49.98 18.79
CA VAL A 55 -90.00 50.94 18.23
C VAL A 55 -90.67 51.70 17.09
N LEU A 56 -90.98 52.97 17.34
CA LEU A 56 -91.55 53.87 16.34
C LEU A 56 -90.50 54.27 15.29
N PRO A 57 -90.86 54.39 14.00
CA PRO A 57 -89.91 54.70 12.93
C PRO A 57 -89.27 56.08 13.12
N ASN A 58 -87.94 56.11 13.04
CA ASN A 58 -87.13 57.31 13.24
C ASN A 58 -86.96 58.07 11.90
N ASN A 59 -87.62 59.22 11.78
CA ASN A 59 -87.61 60.10 10.60
C ASN A 59 -86.22 60.62 10.17
N LYS A 60 -85.17 60.43 10.98
CA LYS A 60 -83.80 60.80 10.58
C LYS A 60 -83.17 59.77 9.64
N LEU A 61 -83.53 58.49 9.78
CA LEU A 61 -82.97 57.38 8.99
C LEU A 61 -83.65 57.21 7.63
N THR A 62 -84.81 57.83 7.42
CA THR A 62 -85.51 57.82 6.13
C THR A 62 -84.76 58.62 5.05
N HIS A 63 -83.90 59.56 5.44
CA HIS A 63 -83.11 60.36 4.50
C HIS A 63 -81.88 59.62 3.95
N ASP A 64 -81.43 58.57 4.64
CA ASP A 64 -80.31 57.71 4.22
C ASP A 64 -80.79 56.48 3.43
N TYR A 65 -82.08 56.43 3.07
CA TYR A 65 -82.69 55.35 2.32
C TYR A 65 -82.36 55.47 0.82
N ILE A 66 -81.78 54.42 0.24
CA ILE A 66 -81.43 54.34 -1.18
C ILE A 66 -82.07 53.08 -1.76
N ASP A 67 -82.86 53.22 -2.83
CA ASP A 67 -83.44 52.11 -3.56
C ASP A 67 -82.34 51.37 -4.36
N LEU A 68 -82.21 50.06 -4.14
CA LEU A 68 -81.31 49.18 -4.88
C LEU A 68 -82.10 48.33 -5.88
N ASP A 69 -81.71 48.39 -7.15
CA ASP A 69 -82.27 47.58 -8.25
C ASP A 69 -82.10 46.06 -8.00
N PRO A 70 -82.99 45.21 -8.56
CA PRO A 70 -83.24 43.86 -8.07
C PRO A 70 -82.04 42.93 -8.29
N LEU A 71 -81.25 42.73 -7.23
CA LEU A 71 -80.22 41.71 -7.17
C LEU A 71 -80.83 40.40 -6.69
N HIS A 72 -80.69 39.37 -7.53
CA HIS A 72 -81.11 38.00 -7.25
C HIS A 72 -80.40 37.49 -6.00
N ARG A 73 -81.09 37.52 -4.84
CA ARG A 73 -80.52 37.13 -3.55
C ARG A 73 -80.85 35.67 -3.27
N SER A 74 -79.89 34.78 -3.45
CA SER A 74 -80.03 33.40 -2.99
C SER A 74 -79.88 33.35 -1.47
N VAL A 75 -80.90 32.83 -0.77
CA VAL A 75 -80.85 32.60 0.67
C VAL A 75 -80.40 31.16 0.89
N GLN A 76 -79.26 30.97 1.53
CA GLN A 76 -78.75 29.65 1.87
C GLN A 76 -79.16 29.31 3.30
N CYS A 77 -80.01 28.29 3.47
CA CYS A 77 -80.35 27.68 4.75
C CYS A 77 -79.59 26.36 4.88
N SER A 78 -78.27 26.41 4.98
CA SER A 78 -77.45 25.26 5.37
C SER A 78 -76.98 25.44 6.81
N SER A 79 -76.82 24.35 7.54
CA SER A 79 -76.16 24.40 8.85
C SER A 79 -74.79 25.06 8.71
N GLU A 80 -74.52 26.09 9.50
CA GLU A 80 -73.17 26.63 9.63
C GLU A 80 -72.30 25.52 10.21
N ILE A 81 -71.23 25.17 9.50
CA ILE A 81 -70.23 24.23 9.96
C ILE A 81 -68.96 25.03 10.20
N SER A 82 -68.43 24.93 11.42
CA SER A 82 -67.17 25.52 11.81
C SER A 82 -66.13 24.41 11.90
N GLU A 83 -65.11 24.46 11.03
CA GLU A 83 -63.95 23.58 11.15
C GLU A 83 -62.89 24.24 12.02
N HIS A 84 -62.46 23.56 13.07
CA HIS A 84 -61.38 24.00 13.94
C HIS A 84 -60.16 23.10 13.76
N TYR A 85 -59.06 23.68 13.30
CA TYR A 85 -57.78 23.00 13.21
C TYR A 85 -57.00 23.22 14.50
N VAL A 86 -56.72 22.15 15.24
CA VAL A 86 -55.85 22.17 16.41
C VAL A 86 -54.55 21.47 16.03
N ASN A 87 -53.47 22.24 15.97
CA ASN A 87 -52.13 21.71 15.82
C ASN A 87 -51.49 21.61 17.21
N THR A 88 -51.29 20.39 17.71
CA THR A 88 -50.54 20.18 18.96
C THR A 88 -49.06 20.00 18.63
N GLU A 89 -48.22 20.93 19.07
CA GLU A 89 -46.77 20.77 19.01
C GLU A 89 -46.35 19.54 19.83
N ARG A 90 -45.50 18.68 19.25
CA ARG A 90 -45.01 17.47 19.90
C ARG A 90 -44.03 17.86 21.00
N ALA A 91 -44.43 17.67 22.26
CA ALA A 91 -43.53 17.83 23.40
C ALA A 91 -42.48 16.70 23.43
N GLU A 92 -41.20 17.07 23.47
CA GLU A 92 -40.09 16.13 23.61
C GLU A 92 -39.88 15.81 25.10
N TYR A 93 -40.12 14.56 25.49
CA TYR A 93 -39.81 14.08 26.83
C TYR A 93 -38.49 13.30 26.79
N THR A 94 -37.55 13.66 27.68
CA THR A 94 -36.32 12.88 27.87
C THR A 94 -36.37 12.20 29.23
N SER A 95 -36.29 10.87 29.23
CA SER A 95 -36.16 10.08 30.45
C SER A 95 -34.70 10.09 30.89
N GLN A 96 -34.39 10.83 31.95
CA GLN A 96 -33.07 10.81 32.56
C GLN A 96 -33.05 9.86 33.76
N GLY A 97 -32.07 8.95 33.77
CA GLY A 97 -31.72 8.14 34.93
C GLY A 97 -30.25 8.36 35.28
N MET A 98 -29.92 8.35 36.57
CA MET A 98 -28.55 8.44 37.05
C MET A 98 -28.05 7.03 37.36
N ASN A 99 -27.04 6.56 36.62
CA ASN A 99 -26.39 5.30 36.91
C ASN A 99 -25.16 5.57 37.80
N HIS A 100 -25.18 5.12 39.05
CA HIS A 100 -24.04 5.25 39.95
C HIS A 100 -23.00 4.18 39.58
N ILE A 101 -21.95 4.59 38.87
CA ILE A 101 -20.83 3.73 38.47
C ILE A 101 -19.69 3.70 39.50
N GLU A 102 -19.87 4.32 40.67
CA GLU A 102 -18.82 4.36 41.68
C GLU A 102 -18.87 3.13 42.59
N GLY A 103 -18.12 2.10 42.19
CA GLY A 103 -17.33 1.23 43.07
C GLY A 103 -18.04 0.30 44.06
N GLY A 104 -17.65 -0.98 44.04
CA GLY A 104 -18.06 -2.03 44.99
C GLY A 104 -17.51 -1.88 46.42
N TRP A 105 -17.32 -0.64 46.89
CA TRP A 105 -17.00 -0.36 48.28
C TRP A 105 -18.26 -0.48 49.14
N PRO A 106 -18.15 -1.00 50.38
CA PRO A 106 -19.27 -1.02 51.30
C PRO A 106 -19.82 0.40 51.57
N LYS A 107 -21.12 0.49 51.86
CA LYS A 107 -21.87 1.76 52.02
C LYS A 107 -21.26 2.75 53.02
N ASP A 108 -20.49 2.26 53.98
CA ASP A 108 -19.91 3.04 55.08
C ASP A 108 -18.51 3.58 54.79
N ILE A 109 -17.93 3.29 53.62
CA ILE A 109 -16.56 3.65 53.27
C ILE A 109 -16.58 4.60 52.09
N ASN A 110 -16.03 5.79 52.29
CA ASN A 110 -15.90 6.77 51.23
C ASN A 110 -14.63 6.47 50.40
N PRO A 111 -14.74 6.09 49.11
CA PRO A 111 -13.59 5.80 48.26
C PRO A 111 -12.72 7.03 47.93
N MET A 112 -13.24 8.25 48.11
CA MET A 112 -12.45 9.48 47.96
C MET A 112 -11.48 9.70 49.12
N GLU A 113 -11.69 9.03 50.25
CA GLU A 113 -10.83 9.14 51.42
C GLU A 113 -9.87 7.94 51.50
N ASN A 114 -8.60 8.18 51.17
CA ASN A 114 -7.57 7.15 51.11
C ASN A 114 -7.36 6.43 52.46
N ASP A 115 -7.51 7.16 53.57
CA ASP A 115 -7.37 6.58 54.91
C ASP A 115 -8.46 5.54 55.22
N GLN A 116 -9.70 5.78 54.79
CA GLN A 116 -10.80 4.84 54.99
C GLN A 116 -10.62 3.57 54.15
N THR A 117 -10.23 3.71 52.88
CA THR A 117 -9.99 2.58 51.97
C THR A 117 -8.79 1.73 52.42
N MET A 118 -7.68 2.34 52.86
CA MET A 118 -6.53 1.62 53.40
C MET A 118 -6.87 0.88 54.70
N ARG A 119 -7.64 1.49 55.61
CA ARG A 119 -8.08 0.83 56.85
C ARG A 119 -8.97 -0.37 56.55
N PHE A 120 -9.86 -0.27 55.58
CA PHE A 120 -10.70 -1.38 55.16
C PHE A 120 -9.88 -2.52 54.54
N ARG A 121 -8.98 -2.22 53.59
CA ARG A 121 -8.08 -3.24 53.00
C ARG A 121 -7.26 -3.96 54.07
N LYS A 122 -6.62 -3.22 54.98
CA LYS A 122 -5.86 -3.80 56.10
C LYS A 122 -6.71 -4.64 57.05
N LYS A 123 -8.00 -4.33 57.20
CA LYS A 123 -8.92 -5.14 58.00
C LYS A 123 -9.23 -6.46 57.28
N VAL A 124 -9.51 -6.42 55.98
CA VAL A 124 -9.78 -7.61 55.16
C VAL A 124 -8.55 -8.50 55.03
N GLU A 125 -7.36 -7.91 54.81
CA GLU A 125 -6.10 -8.65 54.67
C GLU A 125 -5.67 -9.39 55.93
N LYS A 126 -6.15 -8.94 57.10
CA LYS A 126 -5.91 -9.59 58.40
C LYS A 126 -6.93 -10.67 58.75
N ASP A 127 -7.99 -10.81 57.98
CA ASP A 127 -8.98 -11.86 58.20
C ASP A 127 -8.37 -13.22 57.85
N ASP A 128 -8.45 -14.17 58.78
CA ASP A 128 -7.89 -15.52 58.58
C ASP A 128 -8.54 -16.21 57.37
N ASN A 129 -9.82 -15.97 57.13
CA ASN A 129 -10.53 -16.51 55.97
C ASN A 129 -9.97 -15.98 54.65
N TYR A 130 -9.56 -14.71 54.61
CA TYR A 130 -8.93 -14.11 53.45
C TYR A 130 -7.56 -14.78 53.20
N ILE A 131 -6.74 -14.90 54.24
CA ILE A 131 -5.40 -15.51 54.14
C ILE A 131 -5.51 -16.96 53.66
N HIS A 132 -6.40 -17.76 54.24
CA HIS A 132 -6.61 -19.14 53.82
C HIS A 132 -7.11 -19.26 52.38
N SER A 133 -8.05 -18.40 51.97
CA SER A 133 -8.57 -18.41 50.60
C SER A 133 -7.50 -18.03 49.57
N VAL A 134 -6.69 -17.01 49.87
CA VAL A 134 -5.58 -16.58 49.01
C VAL A 134 -4.53 -17.67 48.90
N LEU A 135 -4.11 -18.27 50.02
CA LEU A 135 -3.12 -19.36 49.99
C LEU A 135 -3.59 -20.57 49.19
N ASN A 136 -4.87 -20.94 49.31
CA ASN A 136 -5.44 -22.04 48.53
C ASN A 136 -5.46 -21.72 47.02
N LEU A 137 -5.81 -20.48 46.64
CA LEU A 137 -5.77 -20.05 45.24
C LEU A 137 -4.34 -19.96 44.70
N CYS A 138 -3.38 -19.55 45.54
CA CYS A 138 -1.97 -19.52 45.17
C CYS A 138 -1.45 -20.91 44.79
N GLN A 139 -1.86 -21.98 45.48
CA GLN A 139 -1.47 -23.35 45.13
C GLN A 139 -1.96 -23.75 43.74
N ALA A 140 -3.22 -23.41 43.41
CA ALA A 140 -3.78 -23.66 42.08
C ALA A 140 -3.06 -22.84 41.00
N MET A 141 -2.81 -21.56 41.27
CA MET A 141 -2.07 -20.66 40.36
C MET A 141 -0.63 -21.15 40.13
N GLU A 142 0.05 -21.60 41.18
CA GLU A 142 1.42 -22.11 41.08
C GLU A 142 1.49 -23.35 40.18
N SER A 143 0.50 -24.25 40.27
CA SER A 143 0.39 -25.40 39.38
C SER A 143 0.27 -24.97 37.91
N CYS A 144 -0.61 -24.00 37.61
CA CYS A 144 -0.77 -23.46 36.25
C CYS A 144 0.50 -22.81 35.71
N ILE A 145 1.21 -22.05 36.55
CA ILE A 145 2.47 -21.40 36.17
C ILE A 145 3.53 -22.47 35.86
N ARG A 146 3.69 -23.47 36.73
CA ARG A 146 4.65 -24.56 36.50
C ARG A 146 4.35 -25.31 35.21
N GLN A 147 3.08 -25.52 34.88
CA GLN A 147 2.67 -26.16 33.63
C GLN A 147 3.02 -25.32 32.40
N ASN A 148 2.77 -24.02 32.42
CA ASN A 148 3.08 -23.11 31.32
C ASN A 148 4.60 -22.97 31.10
N THR A 149 5.39 -22.99 32.17
CA THR A 149 6.86 -22.91 32.09
C THR A 149 7.49 -24.24 31.67
N ALA A 150 6.83 -25.37 31.91
CA ALA A 150 7.39 -26.69 31.60
C ALA A 150 7.61 -26.87 30.08
N ILE A 151 6.66 -26.42 29.26
CA ILE A 151 6.73 -26.52 27.80
C ILE A 151 6.03 -25.31 27.18
N GLU A 152 6.74 -24.61 26.29
CA GLU A 152 6.19 -23.51 25.50
C GLU A 152 5.37 -24.06 24.31
N ILE A 153 4.07 -24.27 24.52
CA ILE A 153 3.16 -24.85 23.51
C ILE A 153 2.86 -23.94 22.32
N TYR A 154 3.24 -22.67 22.40
CA TYR A 154 3.00 -21.66 21.36
C TYR A 154 4.25 -21.36 20.53
N GLN A 155 5.35 -22.10 20.76
CA GLN A 155 6.55 -21.93 19.97
C GLN A 155 6.40 -22.66 18.63
N ASP A 156 6.45 -21.90 17.54
CA ASP A 156 6.53 -22.45 16.19
C ASP A 156 7.97 -22.87 15.89
N TYR A 157 8.17 -24.17 15.68
CA TYR A 157 9.48 -24.68 15.26
C TYR A 157 9.77 -24.26 13.82
N PHE A 158 11.00 -23.77 13.58
CA PHE A 158 11.54 -23.41 12.26
C PHE A 158 10.99 -22.11 11.62
N GLU A 159 10.57 -21.12 12.41
CA GLU A 159 10.18 -19.79 11.88
C GLU A 159 11.30 -19.14 11.03
N SER A 160 12.56 -19.37 11.40
CA SER A 160 13.74 -18.91 10.66
C SER A 160 14.56 -20.09 10.12
N MET A 161 13.98 -20.93 9.27
CA MET A 161 14.73 -22.04 8.69
C MET A 161 15.77 -21.52 7.67
N ASP A 162 17.04 -21.84 7.90
CA ASP A 162 18.13 -21.50 6.99
C ASP A 162 18.00 -22.30 5.69
N GLU A 163 17.76 -21.62 4.56
CA GLU A 163 17.63 -22.25 3.25
C GLU A 163 18.98 -22.73 2.65
N SER A 164 20.06 -22.67 3.43
CA SER A 164 21.44 -22.98 3.02
C SER A 164 21.65 -24.42 2.55
N THR A 165 20.70 -25.33 2.80
CA THR A 165 20.77 -26.72 2.36
C THR A 165 20.20 -26.94 0.95
N LYS A 166 19.79 -25.87 0.24
CA LYS A 166 19.33 -25.97 -1.15
C LYS A 166 20.51 -26.31 -2.07
N CYS A 167 20.55 -27.56 -2.54
CA CYS A 167 21.48 -27.99 -3.57
C CYS A 167 20.98 -27.52 -4.95
N GLU A 168 21.60 -26.48 -5.50
CA GLU A 168 21.27 -25.99 -6.83
C GLU A 168 21.79 -26.96 -7.92
N LYS A 169 20.92 -27.29 -8.88
CA LYS A 169 21.34 -28.07 -10.06
C LYS A 169 22.25 -27.20 -10.95
N PRO A 170 23.30 -27.77 -11.58
CA PRO A 170 24.18 -27.01 -12.47
C PRO A 170 23.36 -26.45 -13.65
N LYS A 171 23.46 -25.13 -13.85
CA LYS A 171 22.83 -24.41 -14.98
C LYS A 171 23.93 -23.95 -15.93
N ALA A 172 23.81 -24.32 -17.21
CA ALA A 172 24.66 -23.79 -18.28
C ALA A 172 23.84 -22.80 -19.10
N GLN A 173 24.35 -21.58 -19.25
CA GLN A 173 23.76 -20.55 -20.11
C GLN A 173 24.82 -20.05 -21.09
N SER A 174 24.45 -19.94 -22.36
CA SER A 174 25.31 -19.34 -23.37
C SER A 174 25.21 -17.82 -23.25
N VAL A 175 26.34 -17.17 -22.93
CA VAL A 175 26.40 -15.71 -22.77
C VAL A 175 26.79 -15.04 -24.09
N HIS A 176 27.84 -15.54 -24.76
CA HIS A 176 28.36 -15.00 -26.02
C HIS A 176 28.51 -16.10 -27.08
N VAL A 177 28.33 -15.71 -28.34
CA VAL A 177 28.49 -16.60 -29.51
C VAL A 177 29.42 -15.92 -30.52
N PHE A 178 30.68 -16.36 -30.56
CA PHE A 178 31.66 -15.90 -31.54
C PHE A 178 31.52 -16.69 -32.83
N ARG A 179 31.42 -16.00 -33.97
CA ARG A 179 31.27 -16.63 -35.30
C ARG A 179 32.45 -16.29 -36.19
N ASP A 180 32.84 -17.23 -37.04
CA ASP A 180 33.85 -16.98 -38.08
C ASP A 180 33.34 -15.86 -39.03
N PRO A 181 34.09 -14.75 -39.20
CA PRO A 181 33.79 -13.68 -40.14
C PRO A 181 33.80 -14.12 -41.61
N SER A 182 34.50 -15.22 -41.92
CA SER A 182 34.52 -15.79 -43.27
C SER A 182 33.13 -16.28 -43.68
N LYS A 183 32.53 -15.62 -44.68
CA LYS A 183 31.21 -15.98 -45.23
C LYS A 183 31.25 -17.06 -46.31
N THR A 184 32.44 -17.33 -46.86
CA THR A 184 32.62 -18.20 -48.04
C THR A 184 32.60 -19.67 -47.68
N ILE A 185 33.35 -20.07 -46.65
CA ILE A 185 33.54 -21.47 -46.25
C ILE A 185 33.49 -21.57 -44.73
N LYS A 186 32.71 -22.52 -44.22
CA LYS A 186 32.65 -22.84 -42.78
C LYS A 186 33.90 -23.65 -42.41
N ARG A 187 34.69 -23.12 -41.47
CA ARG A 187 35.92 -23.76 -40.97
C ARG A 187 35.71 -24.23 -39.52
N PRO A 188 36.18 -25.43 -39.15
CA PRO A 188 36.17 -25.85 -37.75
C PRO A 188 37.21 -25.07 -36.95
N ILE A 189 36.94 -24.91 -35.66
CA ILE A 189 37.87 -24.34 -34.70
C ILE A 189 38.82 -25.45 -34.24
N SER A 190 40.13 -25.22 -34.36
CA SER A 190 41.14 -26.19 -33.95
C SER A 190 41.67 -25.92 -32.54
N SER A 191 41.81 -24.65 -32.16
CA SER A 191 42.28 -24.27 -30.82
C SER A 191 41.69 -22.94 -30.37
N ILE A 192 41.55 -22.79 -29.06
CA ILE A 192 41.01 -21.61 -28.40
C ILE A 192 41.91 -21.27 -27.22
N SER A 193 42.36 -20.02 -27.12
CA SER A 193 43.17 -19.54 -26.00
C SER A 193 42.62 -18.25 -25.42
N TRP A 194 42.53 -18.20 -24.10
CA TRP A 194 42.08 -17.01 -23.37
C TRP A 194 43.27 -16.14 -23.00
N ARG A 195 43.08 -14.82 -23.13
CA ARG A 195 44.06 -13.86 -22.62
C ARG A 195 44.11 -13.96 -21.08
N PRO A 196 45.29 -14.06 -20.45
CA PRO A 196 45.40 -14.29 -18.99
C PRO A 196 45.00 -13.10 -18.10
N ASP A 197 44.51 -12.00 -18.69
CA ASP A 197 44.08 -10.75 -18.04
C ASP A 197 42.62 -10.80 -17.60
N GLY A 198 42.23 -11.87 -16.89
CA GLY A 198 40.83 -12.09 -16.51
C GLY A 198 39.91 -12.50 -17.67
N GLY A 199 40.46 -12.88 -18.83
CA GLY A 199 39.70 -13.46 -19.93
C GLY A 199 38.99 -12.47 -20.86
N SER A 200 39.30 -11.17 -20.80
CA SER A 200 38.65 -10.13 -21.64
C SER A 200 38.67 -10.39 -23.16
N ARG A 201 39.64 -11.19 -23.62
CA ARG A 201 39.84 -11.53 -25.03
C ARG A 201 40.10 -13.00 -25.23
N ILE A 202 39.72 -13.50 -26.39
CA ILE A 202 39.86 -14.88 -26.81
C ILE A 202 40.50 -14.94 -28.19
N ALA A 203 41.53 -15.75 -28.35
CA ALA A 203 42.16 -16.02 -29.62
C ALA A 203 41.67 -17.38 -30.13
N ILE A 204 41.23 -17.42 -31.38
CA ILE A 204 40.61 -18.60 -32.00
C ILE A 204 41.40 -18.95 -33.26
N ALA A 205 41.92 -20.17 -33.29
CA ALA A 205 42.58 -20.74 -34.45
C ALA A 205 41.58 -21.55 -35.29
N TYR A 206 41.59 -21.33 -36.60
CA TYR A 206 40.73 -22.02 -37.55
C TYR A 206 41.57 -22.88 -38.49
N CYS A 207 41.39 -24.19 -38.40
CA CYS A 207 42.04 -25.14 -39.29
C CYS A 207 41.19 -26.39 -39.44
N ASN A 208 41.00 -26.83 -40.68
CA ASN A 208 40.43 -28.14 -40.96
C ASN A 208 41.56 -29.17 -40.98
N MET A 209 41.54 -30.09 -40.01
CA MET A 209 42.52 -31.17 -39.89
C MET A 209 42.15 -32.40 -40.71
N GLU A 210 40.96 -32.43 -41.33
CA GLU A 210 40.55 -33.54 -42.21
C GLU A 210 41.33 -33.53 -43.51
N PHE A 211 41.90 -34.69 -43.85
CA PHE A 211 42.69 -34.88 -45.06
C PHE A 211 41.86 -34.58 -46.32
N GLN A 212 42.38 -33.74 -47.22
CA GLN A 212 41.73 -33.28 -48.46
C GLN A 212 40.43 -32.47 -48.32
N ALA A 213 40.03 -32.11 -47.10
CA ALA A 213 38.81 -31.33 -46.87
C ALA A 213 39.01 -29.81 -47.01
N THR A 214 40.24 -29.35 -47.24
CA THR A 214 40.57 -27.93 -47.42
C THR A 214 40.42 -27.50 -48.88
N HIS A 215 39.50 -26.56 -49.14
CA HIS A 215 39.37 -25.93 -50.46
C HIS A 215 40.49 -24.89 -50.65
N PRO A 216 41.02 -24.69 -51.86
CA PRO A 216 42.05 -23.66 -52.12
C PRO A 216 41.63 -22.24 -51.73
N ASP A 217 40.33 -21.92 -51.79
CA ASP A 217 39.79 -20.61 -51.40
C ASP A 217 39.54 -20.45 -49.88
N THR A 218 39.97 -21.42 -49.06
CA THR A 218 39.81 -21.34 -47.61
C THR A 218 40.73 -20.25 -47.05
N PRO A 219 40.20 -19.26 -46.31
CA PRO A 219 41.06 -18.25 -45.70
C PRO A 219 42.00 -18.90 -44.68
N LYS A 220 43.23 -18.40 -44.62
CA LYS A 220 44.26 -18.85 -43.66
C LYS A 220 44.22 -18.04 -42.36
N GLU A 221 43.47 -16.95 -42.36
CA GLU A 221 43.37 -16.01 -41.27
C GLU A 221 42.69 -16.62 -40.04
N SER A 222 43.24 -16.30 -38.88
CA SER A 222 42.64 -16.58 -37.57
C SER A 222 42.29 -15.27 -36.88
N TYR A 223 41.50 -15.32 -35.80
CA TYR A 223 40.93 -14.09 -35.23
C TYR A 223 41.06 -14.07 -33.71
N THR A 224 41.28 -12.87 -33.19
CA THR A 224 41.11 -12.54 -31.78
C THR A 224 39.81 -11.78 -31.62
N PHE A 225 38.97 -12.21 -30.67
CA PHE A 225 37.72 -11.55 -30.31
C PHE A 225 37.81 -10.95 -28.91
N GLN A 226 37.08 -9.87 -28.74
CA GLN A 226 36.85 -9.24 -27.44
C GLN A 226 35.49 -9.68 -26.90
N ILE A 227 35.36 -9.93 -25.59
CA ILE A 227 34.09 -10.39 -25.00
C ILE A 227 32.97 -9.35 -25.21
N GLU A 228 33.31 -8.06 -25.09
CA GLU A 228 32.33 -6.97 -25.19
C GLU A 228 31.71 -6.83 -26.58
N ASP A 229 32.45 -7.16 -27.65
CA ASP A 229 31.93 -7.19 -29.02
C ASP A 229 32.16 -8.57 -29.67
N PRO A 230 31.21 -9.51 -29.52
CA PRO A 230 31.32 -10.84 -30.13
C PRO A 230 31.03 -10.86 -31.64
N THR A 231 30.60 -9.73 -32.23
CA THR A 231 30.15 -9.69 -33.63
C THR A 231 31.28 -9.44 -34.61
N HIS A 232 32.30 -8.70 -34.20
CA HIS A 232 33.45 -8.37 -35.04
C HIS A 232 34.76 -8.86 -34.39
N PRO A 233 35.68 -9.44 -35.18
CA PRO A 233 37.01 -9.76 -34.68
C PRO A 233 37.77 -8.45 -34.39
N GLU A 234 38.50 -8.42 -33.28
CA GLU A 234 39.34 -7.27 -32.91
C GLU A 234 40.59 -7.23 -33.80
N THR A 235 41.29 -8.37 -33.90
CA THR A 235 42.52 -8.50 -34.68
C THR A 235 42.41 -9.70 -35.60
N THR A 236 42.75 -9.51 -36.87
CA THR A 236 42.91 -10.59 -37.84
C THR A 236 44.35 -11.02 -37.87
N ILE A 237 44.63 -12.27 -37.57
CA ILE A 237 45.97 -12.86 -37.55
C ILE A 237 46.25 -13.47 -38.92
N HIS A 238 47.25 -12.93 -39.61
CA HIS A 238 47.72 -13.42 -40.89
C HIS A 238 48.83 -14.44 -40.68
N THR A 239 48.71 -15.57 -41.39
CA THR A 239 49.64 -16.69 -41.28
C THR A 239 49.98 -17.22 -42.67
N PRO A 240 51.19 -17.80 -42.86
CA PRO A 240 51.60 -18.34 -44.16
C PRO A 240 50.78 -19.58 -44.56
N SER A 241 50.31 -20.35 -43.57
CA SER A 241 49.47 -21.54 -43.72
C SER A 241 48.36 -21.55 -42.65
N TYR A 242 47.42 -22.51 -42.73
CA TYR A 242 46.33 -22.63 -41.76
C TYR A 242 46.87 -22.80 -40.34
N LEU A 243 46.33 -22.05 -39.38
CA LEU A 243 46.80 -22.05 -38.01
C LEU A 243 46.14 -23.18 -37.23
N VAL A 244 46.92 -24.13 -36.73
CA VAL A 244 46.42 -25.31 -36.01
C VAL A 244 46.26 -24.99 -34.54
N ASN A 245 47.26 -24.36 -33.93
CA ASN A 245 47.23 -23.99 -32.52
C ASN A 245 47.67 -22.55 -32.31
N LEU A 246 47.10 -21.90 -31.29
CA LEU A 246 47.40 -20.53 -30.90
C LEU A 246 47.25 -20.39 -29.38
N GLU A 247 48.25 -19.81 -28.72
CA GLU A 247 48.29 -19.68 -27.26
C GLU A 247 48.83 -18.30 -26.83
N TYR A 248 48.12 -17.65 -25.90
CA TYR A 248 48.60 -16.42 -25.25
C TYR A 248 49.77 -16.69 -24.30
N ASN A 249 50.72 -15.77 -24.30
CA ASN A 249 51.78 -15.78 -23.31
C ASN A 249 51.21 -15.45 -21.91
N PRO A 250 51.49 -16.27 -20.87
CA PRO A 250 51.00 -16.03 -19.51
C PRO A 250 51.58 -14.77 -18.84
N LYS A 251 52.71 -14.24 -19.32
CA LYS A 251 53.34 -13.04 -18.75
C LYS A 251 53.11 -11.79 -19.60
N ASP A 252 53.33 -11.86 -20.90
CA ASP A 252 53.02 -10.74 -21.81
C ASP A 252 51.70 -10.98 -22.55
N LEU A 253 50.68 -10.26 -22.12
CA LEU A 253 49.30 -10.39 -22.61
C LEU A 253 49.11 -10.06 -24.10
N ASN A 254 50.11 -9.46 -24.75
CA ASN A 254 50.00 -8.99 -26.12
C ASN A 254 50.65 -9.96 -27.12
N ILE A 255 51.44 -10.90 -26.62
CA ILE A 255 52.19 -11.87 -27.41
C ILE A 255 51.39 -13.18 -27.48
N LEU A 256 51.27 -13.66 -28.71
CA LEU A 256 50.65 -14.93 -29.07
C LEU A 256 51.71 -15.79 -29.76
N ALA A 257 51.77 -17.08 -29.43
CA ALA A 257 52.58 -18.04 -30.17
C ALA A 257 51.69 -19.18 -30.66
N GLY A 258 52.06 -19.76 -31.78
CA GLY A 258 51.19 -20.73 -32.43
C GLY A 258 51.87 -21.43 -33.59
N GLY A 259 51.27 -22.56 -33.97
CA GLY A 259 51.82 -23.47 -34.95
C GLY A 259 50.87 -23.63 -36.13
N CYS A 260 51.45 -23.66 -37.32
CA CYS A 260 50.74 -23.79 -38.58
C CYS A 260 50.68 -25.26 -39.05
N TYR A 261 49.81 -25.53 -40.02
CA TYR A 261 49.60 -26.85 -40.60
C TYR A 261 50.82 -27.35 -41.38
N ASN A 262 51.65 -26.44 -41.90
CA ASN A 262 52.90 -26.76 -42.61
C ASN A 262 54.10 -26.95 -41.66
N GLY A 263 53.87 -27.08 -40.34
CA GLY A 263 54.91 -27.26 -39.34
C GLY A 263 55.64 -25.99 -38.89
N GLN A 264 55.41 -24.87 -39.57
CA GLN A 264 55.99 -23.58 -39.18
C GLN A 264 55.38 -23.06 -37.89
N VAL A 265 56.23 -22.49 -37.05
CA VAL A 265 55.83 -21.86 -35.79
C VAL A 265 56.02 -20.35 -35.92
N GLY A 266 55.05 -19.61 -35.40
CA GLY A 266 55.04 -18.15 -35.45
C GLY A 266 54.74 -17.52 -34.10
N VAL A 267 55.14 -16.26 -33.98
CA VAL A 267 54.82 -15.37 -32.86
C VAL A 267 54.17 -14.11 -33.43
N TRP A 268 53.10 -13.66 -32.80
CA TRP A 268 52.33 -12.47 -33.18
C TRP A 268 52.21 -11.53 -31.98
N ASP A 269 52.41 -10.23 -32.21
CA ASP A 269 52.13 -9.17 -31.24
C ASP A 269 50.86 -8.43 -31.66
N THR A 270 49.81 -8.54 -30.84
CA THR A 270 48.52 -7.89 -31.06
C THR A 270 48.61 -6.37 -31.21
N ARG A 271 49.66 -5.73 -30.68
CA ARG A 271 49.88 -4.28 -30.78
C ARG A 271 50.38 -3.85 -32.16
N LYS A 272 51.10 -4.74 -32.85
CA LYS A 272 51.69 -4.48 -34.17
C LYS A 272 50.77 -4.91 -35.32
N GLY A 273 49.55 -5.33 -34.98
CA GLY A 273 48.54 -5.78 -35.92
C GLY A 273 48.54 -7.29 -36.09
N GLY A 274 48.15 -7.73 -37.29
CA GLY A 274 47.89 -9.14 -37.61
C GLY A 274 49.07 -9.94 -38.14
N ASN A 275 50.16 -9.27 -38.52
CA ASN A 275 51.28 -9.92 -39.19
C ASN A 275 52.16 -10.64 -38.17
N PRO A 276 52.78 -11.77 -38.55
CA PRO A 276 53.70 -12.47 -37.67
C PRO A 276 54.92 -11.58 -37.40
N GLU A 277 55.26 -11.40 -36.13
CA GLU A 277 56.46 -10.69 -35.69
C GLU A 277 57.71 -11.55 -35.96
N GLY A 278 57.58 -12.86 -35.74
CA GLY A 278 58.62 -13.84 -36.03
C GLY A 278 58.01 -15.12 -36.58
N LEU A 279 58.61 -15.65 -37.63
CA LEU A 279 58.34 -16.99 -38.16
C LEU A 279 59.63 -17.80 -38.16
N ILE A 280 59.55 -19.05 -37.72
CA ILE A 280 60.67 -19.97 -37.82
C ILE A 280 60.83 -20.40 -39.29
N SER A 281 62.08 -20.47 -39.76
CA SER A 281 62.40 -20.96 -41.10
C SER A 281 61.94 -22.41 -41.25
N LEU A 282 61.52 -22.80 -42.45
CA LEU A 282 61.00 -24.15 -42.71
C LEU A 282 62.04 -25.24 -42.43
N GLU A 283 63.34 -24.94 -42.55
CA GLU A 283 64.43 -25.88 -42.26
C GLU A 283 64.53 -26.29 -40.78
N HIS A 284 64.07 -25.42 -39.88
CA HIS A 284 64.10 -25.62 -38.43
C HIS A 284 62.70 -25.82 -37.85
N SER A 285 61.70 -25.98 -38.71
CA SER A 285 60.31 -26.19 -38.35
C SER A 285 59.97 -27.67 -38.31
N HIS A 286 58.81 -28.01 -37.76
CA HIS A 286 58.27 -29.37 -37.81
C HIS A 286 57.97 -29.78 -39.26
N THR A 287 57.97 -31.07 -39.55
CA THR A 287 57.58 -31.57 -40.89
C THR A 287 56.06 -31.74 -41.01
N ASP A 288 55.42 -31.95 -39.87
CA ASP A 288 54.00 -32.23 -39.71
C ASP A 288 53.26 -31.06 -39.03
N PRO A 289 51.91 -31.04 -39.03
CA PRO A 289 51.16 -29.99 -38.37
C PRO A 289 51.45 -29.93 -36.88
N VAL A 290 51.70 -28.71 -36.40
CA VAL A 290 51.98 -28.43 -35.00
C VAL A 290 50.69 -28.52 -34.18
N THR A 291 50.61 -29.54 -33.33
CA THR A 291 49.40 -29.86 -32.56
C THR A 291 49.23 -28.97 -31.34
N LYS A 292 50.34 -28.59 -30.68
CA LYS A 292 50.30 -27.83 -29.44
C LYS A 292 51.52 -26.94 -29.28
N THR A 293 51.29 -25.83 -28.60
CA THR A 293 52.27 -24.85 -28.14
C THR A 293 52.07 -24.73 -26.63
N LEU A 294 53.16 -24.60 -25.89
CA LEU A 294 53.17 -24.46 -24.44
C LEU A 294 54.24 -23.47 -24.01
N TRP A 295 53.84 -22.38 -23.39
CA TRP A 295 54.78 -21.40 -22.82
C TRP A 295 55.51 -21.93 -21.59
N LEU A 296 56.81 -21.66 -21.50
CA LEU A 296 57.63 -21.94 -20.33
C LEU A 296 57.63 -20.76 -19.37
N ASN A 297 57.61 -21.07 -18.08
CA ASN A 297 57.77 -20.07 -17.04
C ASN A 297 59.27 -19.75 -16.82
N SER A 298 59.94 -19.20 -17.83
CA SER A 298 61.33 -18.77 -17.73
C SER A 298 61.46 -17.31 -17.33
N LYS A 299 62.67 -16.88 -16.95
CA LYS A 299 62.95 -15.48 -16.58
C LYS A 299 62.77 -14.51 -17.75
N SER A 300 63.08 -14.96 -18.98
CA SER A 300 62.86 -14.21 -20.21
C SER A 300 61.37 -14.16 -20.61
N ALA A 301 60.61 -15.19 -20.21
CA ALA A 301 59.17 -15.29 -20.47
C ALA A 301 58.77 -15.25 -21.95
N MET A 302 59.71 -15.58 -22.84
CA MET A 302 59.52 -15.64 -24.29
C MET A 302 59.82 -17.03 -24.86
N GLU A 303 60.07 -18.02 -24.00
CA GLU A 303 60.38 -19.38 -24.41
C GLU A 303 59.11 -20.24 -24.36
N PHE A 304 58.92 -21.07 -25.36
CA PHE A 304 57.81 -22.00 -25.47
C PHE A 304 58.25 -23.27 -26.20
N PHE A 305 57.53 -24.36 -25.99
CA PHE A 305 57.69 -25.61 -26.72
C PHE A 305 56.55 -25.80 -27.70
N THR A 306 56.83 -26.54 -28.75
CA THR A 306 55.87 -26.96 -29.77
C THR A 306 55.97 -28.45 -29.99
N SER A 307 54.81 -29.11 -30.09
CA SER A 307 54.72 -30.54 -30.43
C SER A 307 54.04 -30.71 -31.76
N SER A 308 54.53 -31.64 -32.56
CA SER A 308 53.99 -31.97 -33.89
C SER A 308 53.60 -33.45 -33.98
N THR A 309 52.88 -33.80 -35.04
CA THR A 309 52.46 -35.19 -35.31
C THR A 309 53.62 -36.07 -35.78
N ASP A 310 54.74 -35.45 -36.20
CA ASP A 310 55.99 -36.13 -36.56
C ASP A 310 56.72 -36.78 -35.36
N GLY A 311 56.24 -36.56 -34.13
CA GLY A 311 56.83 -37.09 -32.90
C GLY A 311 57.95 -36.23 -32.32
N ASN A 312 58.25 -35.07 -32.91
CA ASN A 312 59.24 -34.14 -32.39
C ASN A 312 58.60 -33.08 -31.48
N VAL A 313 59.37 -32.68 -30.47
CA VAL A 313 59.09 -31.52 -29.61
C VAL A 313 60.26 -30.57 -29.75
N SER A 314 59.98 -29.33 -30.15
CA SER A 314 60.97 -28.26 -30.36
C SER A 314 60.61 -27.03 -29.57
#